data_AF-A0A3D2J6I2-F1
#
_entry.id   AF-A0A3D2J6I2-F1
#
_cell.length_a   1.000
_cell.length_b   1.000
_cell.length_c   1.000
_cell.angle_alpha   90.00
_cell.angle_beta   90.00
_cell.angle_gamma   90.00
#
_symmetry.space_group_name_H-M   'P 1'
#
loop_
_entity.id
_entity.type
_entity.pdbx_description
1 polymer ?
#
loop_
_entity_poly.entity_id
_entity_poly.type
_entity_poly.pdbx_seq_one_letter_code
_entity_poly.pdbx_strand_id
1 'polypeptide(L)'
;MVNTIVVLVIATTALSGIATGASLDVSIRQLPARHRMGVIAYSVYSQATDLGTARIWYPPLGIGTLLFALATAVVTFFQQVALTHALPIYMSAILWVLHVLITLIWALPTLPRQRQVAHDEQQLAALFNQFERLQTVRALLDLLIFGITLWTLVSYVS
;
A
#
# COMPACT_ATOMS: atom_id res chain seq x y z
N MET A 1 -21.40 -20.23 -15.04
CA MET A 1 -20.49 -20.30 -13.87
C MET A 1 -19.60 -19.07 -13.91
N VAL A 2 -19.47 -18.34 -12.80
CA VAL A 2 -18.52 -17.22 -12.73
C VAL A 2 -17.11 -17.81 -12.70
N ASN A 3 -16.22 -17.36 -13.60
CA ASN A 3 -14.84 -17.80 -13.64
C ASN A 3 -14.10 -17.29 -12.38
N THR A 4 -13.60 -18.22 -11.55
CA THR A 4 -12.89 -17.91 -10.31
C THR A 4 -11.73 -16.94 -10.50
N ILE A 5 -10.96 -17.06 -11.59
CA ILE A 5 -9.85 -16.13 -11.86
C ILE A 5 -10.37 -14.73 -12.13
N VAL A 6 -11.46 -14.58 -12.88
CA VAL A 6 -12.06 -13.26 -13.17
C VAL A 6 -12.47 -12.56 -11.88
N VAL A 7 -13.09 -13.27 -10.93
CA VAL A 7 -13.46 -12.70 -9.62
C VAL A 7 -12.23 -12.24 -8.85
N LEU A 8 -11.19 -13.07 -8.82
CA LEU A 8 -9.94 -12.77 -8.11
C LEU A 8 -9.19 -11.58 -8.74
N VAL A 9 -9.16 -11.50 -10.07
CA VAL A 9 -8.55 -10.38 -10.80
C VAL A 9 -9.31 -9.08 -10.54
N ILE A 10 -10.65 -9.09 -10.59
CA ILE A 10 -11.48 -7.91 -10.28
C ILE A 10 -11.26 -7.48 -8.83
N ALA A 11 -11.32 -8.41 -7.88
CA ALA A 11 -11.13 -8.11 -6.46
C ALA A 11 -9.72 -7.55 -6.19
N THR A 12 -8.68 -8.17 -6.73
CA THR A 12 -7.30 -7.70 -6.60
C THR A 12 -7.13 -6.29 -7.17
N THR A 13 -7.70 -6.03 -8.34
CA THR A 13 -7.62 -4.70 -8.99
C THR A 13 -8.35 -3.63 -8.18
N ALA A 14 -9.56 -3.93 -7.69
CA ALA A 14 -10.34 -3.00 -6.89
C ALA A 14 -9.61 -2.64 -5.59
N LEU A 15 -9.11 -3.66 -4.87
CA LEU A 15 -8.36 -3.47 -3.64
C LEU A 15 -7.03 -2.72 -3.86
N SER A 16 -6.31 -3.02 -4.95
CA SER A 16 -5.12 -2.27 -5.35
C SER A 16 -5.41 -0.81 -5.66
N GLY A 17 -6.55 -0.51 -6.28
CA GLY A 17 -7.00 0.86 -6.50
C GLY A 17 -7.26 1.60 -5.19
N ILE A 18 -7.95 0.96 -4.24
CA ILE A 18 -8.21 1.55 -2.90
C ILE A 18 -6.89 1.79 -2.14
N ALA A 19 -5.97 0.81 -2.13
CA ALA A 19 -4.67 0.95 -1.48
C ALA A 19 -3.85 2.10 -2.08
N THR A 20 -3.82 2.20 -3.40
CA THR A 20 -3.15 3.29 -4.12
C THR A 20 -3.76 4.65 -3.77
N GLY A 21 -5.09 4.75 -3.76
CA GLY A 21 -5.79 5.96 -3.36
C GLY A 21 -5.43 6.39 -1.93
N ALA A 22 -5.30 5.43 -1.02
CA ALA A 22 -4.90 5.72 0.35
C ALA A 22 -3.45 6.20 0.47
N SER A 23 -2.53 5.63 -0.31
CA SER A 23 -1.14 6.12 -0.39
C SER A 23 -1.04 7.51 -1.00
N LEU A 24 -1.85 7.81 -2.01
CA LEU A 24 -1.93 9.15 -2.61
C LEU A 24 -2.51 10.18 -1.63
N ASP A 25 -3.51 9.82 -0.83
CA ASP A 25 -4.07 10.71 0.20
C ASP A 25 -2.97 11.16 1.19
N VAL A 26 -2.15 10.21 1.66
CA VAL A 26 -1.02 10.53 2.55
C VAL A 26 -0.03 11.47 1.86
N SER A 27 0.36 11.17 0.62
CA SER A 27 1.37 11.94 -0.12
C SER A 27 0.90 13.33 -0.53
N ILE A 28 -0.37 13.47 -0.91
CA ILE A 28 -0.92 14.72 -1.47
C ILE A 28 -1.51 15.62 -0.39
N ARG A 29 -2.16 15.04 0.63
CA ARG A 29 -2.89 15.81 1.64
C ARG A 29 -2.20 15.82 2.99
N GLN A 30 -1.90 14.64 3.54
CA GLN A 30 -1.47 14.55 4.94
C GLN A 30 -0.05 15.05 5.15
N LEU A 31 0.90 14.59 4.34
CA LEU A 31 2.31 14.98 4.48
C LEU A 31 2.54 16.47 4.22
N PRO A 32 1.94 17.11 3.20
CA PRO A 32 2.08 18.55 3.01
C PRO A 32 1.44 19.39 4.14
N ALA A 33 0.38 18.89 4.79
CA ALA A 33 -0.28 19.59 5.89
C ALA A 33 0.66 19.82 7.10
N ARG A 34 1.66 18.95 7.30
CA ARG A 34 2.65 19.08 8.38
C ARG A 34 3.41 20.42 8.35
N HIS A 35 3.66 20.95 7.16
CA HIS A 35 4.36 22.23 6.99
C HIS A 35 3.50 23.43 7.37
N ARG A 36 2.17 23.28 7.36
CA ARG A 36 1.22 24.34 7.75
C ARG A 36 0.86 24.26 9.23
N MET A 37 0.73 23.05 9.78
CA MET A 37 0.33 22.81 11.17
C MET A 37 1.50 22.89 12.15
N GLY A 38 2.74 22.73 11.68
CA GLY A 38 3.90 22.52 12.53
C GLY A 38 4.08 21.04 12.91
N VAL A 39 5.32 20.65 13.16
CA VAL A 39 5.70 19.24 13.25
C VAL A 39 5.12 18.55 14.50
N ILE A 40 5.08 19.27 15.63
CA ILE A 40 4.53 18.77 16.89
C ILE A 40 3.03 18.50 16.75
N ALA A 41 2.28 19.47 16.22
CA ALA A 41 0.83 19.33 16.01
C ALA A 41 0.52 18.19 15.01
N TYR A 42 1.31 18.08 13.94
CA TYR A 42 1.19 16.96 13.01
C TYR A 42 1.48 15.61 13.67
N SER A 43 2.44 15.53 14.59
CA SER A 43 2.71 14.28 15.33
C SER A 43 1.54 13.87 16.23
N VAL A 44 0.90 14.82 16.90
CA VAL A 44 -0.31 14.54 17.68
C VAL A 44 -1.44 14.03 16.78
N TYR A 45 -1.64 14.69 15.63
CA TYR A 45 -2.61 14.26 14.61
C TYR A 45 -2.33 12.85 14.09
N SER A 46 -1.11 12.58 13.62
CA SER A 46 -0.71 11.28 13.08
C SER A 46 -0.80 10.17 14.14
N GLN A 47 -0.47 10.44 15.39
CA GLN A 47 -0.68 9.46 16.46
C GLN A 47 -2.17 9.17 16.69
N ALA A 48 -3.02 10.20 16.68
CA ALA A 48 -4.46 10.03 16.84
C ALA A 48 -5.09 9.23 15.68
N THR A 49 -4.60 9.41 14.45
CA THR A 49 -5.08 8.67 13.28
C THR A 49 -4.47 7.28 13.20
N ASP A 50 -3.15 7.19 13.09
CA ASP A 50 -2.43 5.96 12.70
C ASP A 50 -2.46 4.89 13.80
N LEU A 51 -2.46 5.31 15.07
CA LEU A 51 -2.57 4.41 16.22
C LEU A 51 -3.99 4.29 16.75
N GLY A 52 -4.89 5.17 16.32
CA GLY A 52 -6.31 5.10 16.57
C GLY A 52 -7.04 4.40 15.43
N THR A 53 -7.89 5.15 14.74
CA THR A 53 -8.84 4.65 13.73
C THR A 53 -8.17 3.93 12.57
N ALA A 54 -6.96 4.32 12.17
CA ALA A 54 -6.34 3.76 10.98
C ALA A 54 -5.77 2.34 11.21
N ARG A 55 -5.58 1.92 12.48
CA ARG A 55 -5.15 0.56 12.84
C ARG A 55 -6.13 -0.51 12.40
N ILE A 56 -7.43 -0.21 12.34
CA ILE A 56 -8.45 -1.16 11.89
C ILE A 56 -8.66 -1.13 10.37
N TRP A 57 -8.17 -0.08 9.69
CA TRP A 57 -8.40 0.15 8.26
C TRP A 57 -7.24 -0.32 7.40
N TYR A 58 -6.02 0.12 7.71
CA TYR A 58 -4.86 -0.11 6.84
C TYR A 58 -4.35 -1.55 6.83
N PRO A 59 -4.24 -2.28 7.97
CA PRO A 59 -3.73 -3.65 7.94
C PRO A 59 -4.62 -4.61 7.15
N PRO A 60 -5.96 -4.63 7.30
CA PRO A 60 -6.81 -5.46 6.45
C PRO A 60 -6.71 -5.09 4.97
N LEU A 61 -6.59 -3.80 4.65
CA LEU A 61 -6.42 -3.36 3.27
C LEU A 61 -5.10 -3.88 2.67
N GLY A 62 -3.96 -3.68 3.35
CA GLY A 62 -2.66 -4.12 2.85
C GLY A 62 -2.52 -5.64 2.79
N ILE A 63 -2.83 -6.33 3.91
CA ILE A 63 -2.72 -7.80 3.99
C ILE A 63 -3.78 -8.46 3.11
N GLY A 64 -5.01 -7.96 3.12
CA GLY A 64 -6.09 -8.49 2.28
C GLY A 64 -5.74 -8.40 0.80
N THR A 65 -5.25 -7.25 0.34
CA THR A 65 -4.87 -7.12 -1.08
C THR A 65 -3.71 -8.05 -1.45
N LEU A 66 -2.71 -8.20 -0.58
CA LEU A 66 -1.65 -9.19 -0.77
C LEU A 66 -2.20 -10.62 -0.88
N LEU A 67 -3.10 -11.02 0.02
CA LEU A 67 -3.70 -12.36 0.00
C LEU A 67 -4.49 -12.61 -1.28
N PHE A 68 -5.24 -11.62 -1.77
CA PHE A 68 -5.94 -11.71 -3.06
C PHE A 68 -4.97 -11.80 -4.24
N ALA A 69 -3.89 -11.02 -4.26
CA ALA A 69 -2.88 -11.09 -5.30
C ALA A 69 -2.20 -12.47 -5.34
N LEU A 70 -1.84 -13.01 -4.17
CA LEU A 70 -1.27 -14.36 -4.04
C LEU A 70 -2.27 -15.45 -4.46
N ALA A 71 -3.52 -15.37 -4.02
CA ALA A 71 -4.55 -16.31 -4.43
C ALA A 71 -4.77 -16.28 -5.94
N THR A 72 -4.79 -15.10 -6.55
CA THR A 72 -4.89 -14.94 -8.01
C THR A 72 -3.73 -15.64 -8.72
N ALA A 73 -2.49 -15.43 -8.26
CA ALA A 73 -1.31 -16.10 -8.81
C ALA A 73 -1.36 -17.62 -8.65
N VAL A 74 -1.76 -18.13 -7.50
CA VAL A 74 -1.87 -19.57 -7.23
C VAL A 74 -2.91 -20.23 -8.13
N VAL A 75 -4.10 -19.63 -8.25
CA VAL A 75 -5.16 -20.17 -9.14
C VAL A 75 -4.72 -20.10 -10.61
N THR A 76 -4.06 -19.01 -11.01
CA THR A 76 -3.49 -18.86 -12.37
C THR A 76 -2.50 -19.96 -12.71
N PHE A 77 -1.64 -20.33 -11.75
CA PHE A 77 -0.69 -21.43 -11.90
C PHE A 77 -1.39 -22.78 -12.08
N PHE A 78 -2.36 -23.10 -11.21
CA PHE A 78 -3.09 -24.37 -11.28
C PHE A 78 -3.99 -24.50 -12.51
N GLN A 79 -4.53 -23.40 -13.03
CA GLN A 79 -5.34 -23.40 -14.25
C GLN A 79 -4.50 -23.33 -15.53
N GLN A 80 -3.16 -23.36 -15.43
CA GLN A 80 -2.24 -23.35 -16.57
C GLN A 80 -2.52 -22.22 -17.57
N VAL A 81 -2.85 -21.04 -17.06
CA VAL A 81 -3.13 -19.85 -17.87
C VAL A 81 -1.91 -19.54 -18.75
N ALA A 82 -2.16 -19.21 -20.02
CA ALA A 82 -1.09 -18.85 -20.95
C ALA A 82 -0.24 -17.69 -20.40
N LEU A 83 1.08 -17.76 -20.61
CA LEU A 83 2.05 -16.85 -20.00
C LEU A 83 1.75 -15.37 -20.29
N THR A 84 1.19 -15.07 -21.45
CA THR A 84 0.76 -13.71 -21.86
C THR A 84 -0.19 -13.07 -20.85
N HIS A 85 -1.08 -13.85 -20.24
CA HIS A 85 -2.02 -13.38 -19.23
C HIS A 85 -1.55 -13.64 -17.80
N ALA A 86 -0.75 -14.69 -17.59
CA ALA A 86 -0.22 -15.04 -16.27
C ALA A 86 0.91 -14.12 -15.79
N LEU A 87 1.71 -13.58 -16.71
CA LEU A 87 2.85 -12.71 -16.39
C LEU A 87 2.47 -11.48 -15.54
N PRO A 88 1.50 -10.63 -15.94
CA PRO A 88 1.13 -9.47 -15.13
C PRO A 88 0.51 -9.87 -13.78
N ILE A 89 -0.14 -11.03 -13.69
CA ILE A 89 -0.63 -11.59 -12.42
C ILE A 89 0.54 -11.88 -11.46
N TYR A 90 1.55 -12.62 -11.92
CA TYR A 90 2.72 -12.93 -11.10
C TYR A 90 3.50 -11.68 -10.70
N MET A 91 3.66 -10.73 -11.63
CA MET A 91 4.28 -9.44 -11.32
C MET A 91 3.53 -8.69 -10.22
N SER A 92 2.19 -8.62 -10.30
CA SER A 92 1.39 -7.96 -9.27
C SER A 92 1.55 -8.61 -7.89
N ALA A 93 1.60 -9.94 -7.82
CA ALA A 93 1.79 -10.67 -6.58
C ALA A 93 3.17 -10.41 -5.96
N ILE A 94 4.23 -10.44 -6.77
CA ILE A 94 5.60 -10.15 -6.33
C ILE A 94 5.71 -8.71 -5.80
N LEU A 95 5.15 -7.75 -6.53
CA LEU A 95 5.18 -6.35 -6.12
C LEU A 95 4.39 -6.09 -4.83
N TRP A 96 3.27 -6.79 -4.62
CA TRP A 96 2.53 -6.76 -3.35
C TRP A 96 3.34 -7.30 -2.18
N VAL A 97 4.09 -8.40 -2.39
CA VAL A 97 5.02 -8.92 -1.37
C VAL A 97 6.07 -7.87 -1.04
N LEU A 98 6.68 -7.26 -2.06
CA LEU A 98 7.67 -6.19 -1.87
C LEU A 98 7.07 -4.98 -1.13
N HIS A 99 5.85 -4.56 -1.47
CA HIS A 99 5.15 -3.47 -0.80
C HIS A 99 4.99 -3.75 0.70
N VAL A 100 4.49 -4.94 1.06
CA VAL A 100 4.27 -5.31 2.46
C VAL A 100 5.59 -5.41 3.21
N LEU A 101 6.64 -5.96 2.60
CA LEU A 101 7.98 -6.01 3.22
C LEU A 101 8.52 -4.61 3.49
N ILE A 102 8.43 -3.68 2.52
CA ILE A 102 8.84 -2.29 2.73
C ILE A 102 8.07 -1.66 3.89
N THR A 103 6.76 -1.91 3.95
CA THR A 103 5.89 -1.39 5.01
C THR A 103 6.28 -1.92 6.39
N LEU A 104 6.50 -3.23 6.51
CA LEU A 104 6.84 -3.88 7.78
C LEU A 104 8.24 -3.50 8.28
N ILE A 105 9.22 -3.42 7.38
CA ILE A 105 10.61 -3.15 7.75
C ILE A 105 10.84 -1.66 8.03
N TRP A 106 10.20 -0.77 7.28
CA TRP A 106 10.55 0.66 7.30
C TRP A 106 9.46 1.57 7.85
N ALA A 107 8.19 1.33 7.50
CA ALA A 107 7.10 2.20 7.94
C ALA A 107 6.61 1.85 9.34
N LEU A 108 6.46 0.57 9.68
CA LEU A 108 5.97 0.16 10.99
C LEU A 108 6.85 0.67 12.16
N PRO A 109 8.20 0.68 12.07
CA PRO A 109 9.04 1.18 13.15
C PRO A 109 9.01 2.70 13.38
N THR A 110 8.41 3.50 12.49
CA THR A 110 8.34 4.96 12.71
C THR A 110 7.37 5.32 13.83
N LEU A 111 6.28 4.56 14.00
CA LEU A 111 5.26 4.80 15.02
C LEU A 111 5.80 4.79 16.47
N PRO A 112 6.56 3.76 16.93
CA PRO A 112 7.13 3.79 18.26
C PRO A 112 8.22 4.87 18.40
N ARG A 113 9.03 5.13 17.37
CA ARG A 113 10.06 6.20 17.40
C ARG A 113 9.44 7.58 17.53
N GLN A 114 8.34 7.85 16.83
CA GLN A 114 7.60 9.10 16.90
C GLN A 114 7.14 9.42 18.34
N ARG A 115 6.70 8.40 19.09
CA ARG A 115 6.33 8.56 20.50
C ARG A 115 7.53 8.88 21.40
N GLN A 116 8.68 8.28 21.13
CA GLN A 116 9.91 8.50 21.90
C GLN A 116 10.44 9.93 21.76
N VAL A 117 10.32 10.51 20.57
CA VAL A 117 10.84 11.86 20.25
C VAL A 117 9.75 12.94 20.25
N ALA A 118 8.60 12.69 20.89
CA ALA A 118 7.41 13.52 20.77
C ALA A 118 7.58 14.99 21.17
N HIS A 119 8.56 15.29 22.04
CA HIS A 119 8.85 16.65 22.53
C HIS A 119 10.07 17.29 21.86
N ASP A 120 10.75 16.57 20.97
CA ASP A 120 11.92 17.07 20.24
C ASP A 120 11.53 17.36 18.78
N GLU A 121 11.27 18.63 18.51
CA GLU A 121 10.87 19.12 17.19
C GLU A 121 11.89 18.78 16.10
N GLN A 122 13.19 18.83 16.37
CA GLN A 122 14.22 18.56 15.37
C GLN A 122 14.25 17.07 15.02
N GLN A 123 14.24 16.19 16.02
CA GLN A 123 14.23 14.75 15.80
C GLN A 123 12.94 14.28 15.12
N LEU A 124 11.81 14.88 15.49
CA LEU A 124 10.52 14.59 14.88
C LEU A 124 10.47 15.04 13.41
N ALA A 125 11.02 16.21 13.09
CA ALA A 125 11.16 16.68 11.70
C ALA A 125 12.05 15.75 10.87
N ALA A 126 13.18 15.30 11.42
CA ALA A 126 14.06 14.35 10.75
C ALA A 126 13.34 13.01 10.47
N LEU A 127 12.58 12.49 11.45
CA LEU A 127 11.79 11.28 11.32
C LEU A 127 10.75 11.41 10.20
N PHE A 128 10.00 12.51 10.15
CA PHE A 128 9.00 12.71 9.10
C PHE A 128 9.59 12.94 7.72
N ASN A 129 10.75 13.60 7.61
CA ASN A 129 11.46 13.73 6.34
C ASN A 129 11.94 12.36 5.82
N GLN A 130 12.38 11.46 6.71
CA GLN A 130 12.68 10.09 6.33
C GLN A 130 11.42 9.34 5.89
N PHE A 131 10.33 9.48 6.64
CA PHE A 131 9.05 8.84 6.30
C PHE A 131 8.50 9.33 4.96
N GLU A 132 8.59 10.62 4.63
CA GLU A 132 8.15 11.17 3.35
C GLU A 132 8.89 10.56 2.16
N ARG A 133 10.21 10.37 2.27
CA ARG A 133 11.01 9.71 1.23
C ARG A 133 10.53 8.27 1.00
N LEU A 134 10.31 7.54 2.09
CA LEU A 134 9.78 6.17 2.04
C LEU A 134 8.35 6.14 1.48
N GLN A 135 7.49 7.08 1.89
CA GLN A 135 6.12 7.18 1.40
C GLN A 135 6.08 7.50 -0.09
N THR A 136 7.02 8.30 -0.60
CA THR A 136 7.14 8.54 -2.04
C THR A 136 7.43 7.25 -2.79
N VAL A 137 8.38 6.44 -2.31
CA VAL A 137 8.68 5.13 -2.90
C VAL A 137 7.47 4.20 -2.84
N ARG A 138 6.77 4.15 -1.70
CA ARG A 138 5.55 3.33 -1.54
C ARG A 138 4.43 3.77 -2.48
N ALA A 139 4.17 5.07 -2.60
CA ALA A 139 3.13 5.59 -3.47
C ALA A 139 3.42 5.29 -4.95
N LEU A 140 4.69 5.40 -5.38
CA LEU A 140 5.09 5.02 -6.74
C LEU A 140 4.94 3.50 -6.97
N LEU A 141 5.30 2.69 -5.98
CA LEU A 141 5.12 1.25 -6.03
C LEU A 141 3.62 0.87 -6.11
N ASP A 142 2.76 1.54 -5.35
CA ASP A 142 1.31 1.31 -5.39
C ASP A 142 0.70 1.70 -6.74
N LEU A 143 1.11 2.83 -7.30
CA LEU A 143 0.72 3.24 -8.66
C LEU A 143 1.13 2.20 -9.70
N LEU A 144 2.36 1.68 -9.59
CA LEU A 144 2.86 0.63 -10.49
C LEU A 144 2.06 -0.67 -10.32
N ILE A 145 1.82 -1.11 -9.09
CA ILE A 145 0.99 -2.27 -8.77
C ILE A 145 -0.39 -2.10 -9.40
N PHE A 146 -1.03 -0.96 -9.18
CA PHE A 146 -2.35 -0.69 -9.71
C PHE A 146 -2.36 -0.71 -11.25
N GLY A 147 -1.38 -0.07 -11.89
CA GLY A 147 -1.21 -0.13 -13.35
C GLY A 147 -1.07 -1.57 -13.88
N ILE A 148 -0.31 -2.42 -13.19
CA ILE A 148 -0.16 -3.84 -13.56
C ILE A 148 -1.46 -4.61 -13.32
N THR A 149 -2.18 -4.36 -12.23
CA THR A 149 -3.48 -5.01 -11.99
C THR A 149 -4.54 -4.59 -13.01
N LEU A 150 -4.52 -3.34 -13.48
CA LEU A 150 -5.36 -2.90 -14.60
C LEU A 150 -4.98 -3.61 -15.90
N TRP A 151 -3.69 -3.78 -16.18
CA TRP A 151 -3.24 -4.57 -17.32
C TRP A 151 -3.71 -6.03 -17.22
N THR A 152 -3.60 -6.66 -16.05
CA THR A 152 -4.17 -7.98 -15.79
C THR A 152 -5.68 -8.00 -16.08
N LEU A 153 -6.43 -7.03 -15.58
CA LEU A 153 -7.88 -6.97 -15.77
C LEU A 153 -8.23 -6.87 -17.26
N VAL A 154 -7.60 -5.96 -17.99
CA VAL A 154 -7.85 -5.79 -19.44
C VAL A 154 -7.43 -7.04 -20.21
N SER A 155 -6.25 -7.58 -19.95
CA SER A 155 -5.73 -8.74 -20.69
C SER A 155 -6.49 -10.03 -20.42
N TYR A 156 -7.11 -10.19 -19.25
CA TYR A 156 -7.79 -11.43 -18.86
C TYR A 156 -9.30 -11.39 -19.10
N VAL A 157 -9.91 -10.20 -19.14
CA VAL A 157 -11.36 -10.03 -19.31
C VAL A 157 -11.76 -9.64 -20.75
N SER A 158 -10.84 -9.07 -21.53
CA SER A 158 -11.08 -8.75 -22.96
C SER A 158 -10.72 -9.92 -23.86
#